data_AF-A0A956DQF5-F1
#
_entry.id   AF-A0A956DQF5-F1
#
_cell.length_a   1.000
_cell.length_b   1.000
_cell.length_c   1.000
_cell.angle_alpha   90.00
_cell.angle_beta   90.00
_cell.angle_gamma   90.00
#
_symmetry.space_group_name_H-M   'P 1'
#
loop_
_entity.id
_entity.type
_entity.pdbx_description
1 polymer ?
#
loop_
_entity_poly.entity_id
_entity_poly.type
_entity_poly.pdbx_seq_one_letter_code
_entity_poly.pdbx_strand_id
1 'polypeptide(L)'
;MRGFLHLFVFLLCLAVPRVAWADELKDKAQELLSQGNALAAQGDFGLALVKFRTAYELYPSPKLLLNIGTSLRQVGRYAEAAETYERYLADPDANLDRAEELATILDELDALVGRLTIVVRDRDAKVSLDGEVLRDRDPDEALRVDPGPHTVVAEKQGFPPVVRTITVKAKERARVELSLTRRDEEEPPADLREVIGYTLVGIGSAGVLAGVILGGVALGTKGSANDLCDDSGQFSGYCSQEGSDLRKKARTEGVAATASFIAGFAVAGSGLALAISASFDDDEEAESEDTALSLEIGPGTLSLRGRW
;
A
#
# COMPACT_ATOMS: atom_id res chain seq x y z
N MET A 1 7.81 66.74 -61.77
CA MET A 1 6.91 67.05 -60.64
C MET A 1 6.18 65.78 -60.22
N ARG A 2 5.99 65.58 -58.90
CA ARG A 2 5.44 64.41 -58.18
C ARG A 2 6.51 63.32 -57.96
N GLY A 3 6.94 62.96 -56.75
CA GLY A 3 6.46 63.21 -55.39
C GLY A 3 6.84 61.96 -54.59
N PHE A 4 8.10 61.84 -54.17
CA PHE A 4 8.62 60.69 -53.44
C PHE A 4 8.16 60.77 -51.98
N LEU A 5 7.22 59.88 -51.63
CA LEU A 5 6.61 59.77 -50.31
C LEU A 5 7.60 59.09 -49.35
N HIS A 6 7.93 59.79 -48.26
CA HIS A 6 8.79 59.32 -47.18
C HIS A 6 8.19 58.09 -46.47
N LEU A 7 8.92 56.97 -46.44
CA LEU A 7 8.67 55.87 -45.52
C LEU A 7 9.96 55.63 -44.72
N PHE A 8 10.23 56.50 -43.76
CA PHE A 8 11.29 56.29 -42.76
C PHE A 8 10.66 55.59 -41.55
N VAL A 9 10.58 54.26 -41.61
CA VAL A 9 10.24 53.45 -40.43
C VAL A 9 11.46 53.45 -39.52
N PHE A 10 11.42 54.29 -38.49
CA PHE A 10 12.37 54.31 -37.39
C PHE A 10 12.15 53.04 -36.56
N LEU A 11 12.85 51.95 -36.91
CA LEU A 11 12.95 50.76 -36.06
C LEU A 11 13.88 51.09 -34.89
N LEU A 12 13.33 51.77 -33.88
CA LEU A 12 14.00 52.02 -32.61
C LEU A 12 14.19 50.67 -31.90
N CYS A 13 15.39 50.08 -32.02
CA CYS A 13 15.79 48.92 -31.23
C CYS A 13 15.64 49.25 -29.73
N LEU A 14 14.55 48.80 -29.11
CA LEU A 14 14.37 48.76 -27.66
C LEU A 14 15.36 47.74 -27.06
N ALA A 15 16.60 48.15 -26.86
CA ALA A 15 17.53 47.49 -25.95
C ALA A 15 17.25 47.98 -24.52
N VAL A 16 16.26 47.39 -23.85
CA VAL A 16 15.94 47.60 -22.42
C VAL A 16 15.98 46.21 -21.75
N PRO A 17 16.32 46.06 -20.46
CA PRO A 17 17.63 46.11 -19.84
C PRO A 17 17.92 44.75 -19.14
N ARG A 18 18.47 43.75 -19.86
CA ARG A 18 18.77 42.45 -19.23
C ARG A 18 19.75 42.53 -18.04
N VAL A 19 20.62 43.55 -18.03
CA VAL A 19 21.66 43.74 -17.01
C VAL A 19 21.06 44.24 -15.69
N ALA A 20 20.10 45.17 -15.72
CA ALA A 20 19.50 45.73 -14.51
C ALA A 20 18.70 44.68 -13.69
N TRP A 21 18.06 43.73 -14.37
CA TRP A 21 17.35 42.63 -13.71
C TRP A 21 18.30 41.60 -13.07
N ALA A 22 19.46 41.35 -13.67
CA ALA A 22 20.44 40.42 -13.11
C ALA A 22 21.06 40.97 -11.81
N ASP A 23 21.38 42.26 -11.78
CA ASP A 23 21.89 42.93 -10.58
C ASP A 23 20.83 42.96 -9.47
N GLU A 24 19.56 43.25 -9.79
CA GLU A 24 18.46 43.24 -8.82
C GLU A 24 18.22 41.84 -8.20
N LEU A 25 18.27 40.77 -9.01
CA LEU A 25 18.14 39.40 -8.52
C LEU A 25 19.31 39.01 -7.62
N LYS A 26 20.53 39.44 -7.97
CA LYS A 26 21.73 39.22 -7.16
C LYS A 26 21.66 39.95 -5.83
N ASP A 27 21.22 41.21 -5.80
CA ASP A 27 21.05 41.99 -4.58
C ASP A 27 20.00 41.35 -3.67
N LYS A 28 18.87 40.91 -4.24
CA LYS A 28 17.83 40.19 -3.48
C LYS A 28 18.32 38.86 -2.93
N ALA A 29 19.12 38.10 -3.70
CA ALA A 29 19.73 36.87 -3.22
C ALA A 29 20.74 37.13 -2.08
N GLN A 30 21.50 38.23 -2.14
CA GLN A 30 22.40 38.65 -1.06
C GLN A 30 21.63 39.05 0.21
N GLU A 31 20.50 39.74 0.07
CA GLU A 31 19.63 40.05 1.20
C GLU A 31 19.12 38.77 1.86
N LEU A 32 18.57 37.84 1.08
CA LEU A 32 18.11 36.54 1.59
C LEU A 32 19.25 35.74 2.23
N LEU A 33 20.45 35.77 1.67
CA LEU A 33 21.64 35.16 2.24
C LEU A 33 21.96 35.77 3.62
N SER A 34 21.94 37.09 3.75
CA SER A 34 22.19 37.77 5.04
C SER A 34 21.13 37.44 6.09
N GLN A 35 19.85 37.38 5.70
CA GLN A 35 18.74 36.94 6.56
C GLN A 35 18.94 35.49 7.00
N GLY A 36 19.30 34.60 6.07
CA GLY A 36 19.58 33.20 6.36
C GLY A 36 20.75 33.03 7.33
N ASN A 37 21.83 33.80 7.15
CA ASN A 37 22.97 33.80 8.08
C ASN A 37 22.57 34.28 9.48
N ALA A 38 21.73 35.31 9.57
CA ALA A 38 21.23 35.82 10.85
C ALA A 38 20.36 34.78 11.58
N LEU A 39 19.52 34.03 10.84
CA LEU A 39 18.73 32.92 11.39
C LEU A 39 19.61 31.75 11.82
N ALA A 40 20.60 31.37 11.02
CA ALA A 40 21.55 30.31 11.36
C ALA A 40 22.37 30.66 12.62
N ALA A 41 22.78 31.93 12.77
CA ALA A 41 23.46 32.41 13.97
C ALA A 41 22.58 32.34 15.24
N GLN A 42 21.25 32.32 15.08
CA GLN A 42 20.28 32.10 16.16
C GLN A 42 19.96 30.62 16.39
N GLY A 43 20.51 29.70 15.57
CA GLY A 43 20.22 28.27 15.62
C GLY A 43 18.97 27.83 14.82
N ASP A 44 18.27 28.78 14.16
CA ASP A 44 17.06 28.50 13.38
C ASP A 44 17.41 27.99 11.96
N PHE A 45 18.05 26.82 11.90
CA PHE A 45 18.54 26.24 10.64
C PHE A 45 17.43 25.91 9.65
N GLY A 46 16.22 25.59 10.12
CA GLY A 46 15.06 25.35 9.25
C GLY A 46 14.63 26.59 8.49
N LEU A 47 14.51 27.73 9.17
CA LEU A 47 14.19 29.01 8.52
C LEU A 47 15.36 29.52 7.67
N ALA A 48 16.60 29.33 8.14
CA ALA A 48 17.79 29.64 7.36
C ALA A 48 17.82 28.85 6.03
N LEU A 49 17.51 27.55 6.08
CA LEU A 49 17.44 26.68 4.89
C LEU A 49 16.45 27.22 3.85
N VAL A 50 15.26 27.65 4.29
CA VAL A 50 14.26 28.27 3.39
C VAL A 50 14.86 29.50 2.71
N LYS A 51 15.48 30.41 3.48
CA LYS A 51 16.10 31.62 2.92
C LYS A 51 17.23 31.31 1.93
N PHE A 52 18.10 30.35 2.26
CA PHE A 52 19.21 29.97 1.39
C PHE A 52 18.74 29.30 0.10
N ARG A 53 17.70 28.44 0.14
CA ARG A 53 17.10 27.85 -1.06
C ARG A 53 16.49 28.92 -1.96
N THR A 54 15.70 29.85 -1.39
CA THR A 54 15.13 30.95 -2.17
C THR A 54 16.24 31.83 -2.77
N ALA A 55 17.31 32.11 -2.03
CA ALA A 55 18.46 32.82 -2.58
C ALA A 55 19.12 32.06 -3.75
N TYR A 56 19.25 30.75 -3.63
CA TYR A 56 19.85 29.89 -4.65
C TYR A 56 18.99 29.80 -5.91
N GLU A 57 17.67 29.77 -5.77
CA GLU A 57 16.73 29.82 -6.89
C GLU A 57 16.81 31.14 -7.68
N LEU A 58 17.06 32.26 -6.99
CA LEU A 58 17.21 33.57 -7.63
C LEU A 58 18.59 33.77 -8.27
N TYR A 59 19.64 33.34 -7.57
CA TYR A 59 21.02 33.49 -8.02
C TYR A 59 21.86 32.28 -7.57
N PRO A 60 21.96 31.22 -8.40
CA PRO A 60 22.74 30.03 -8.08
C PRO A 60 24.20 30.39 -7.82
N SER A 61 24.77 29.91 -6.70
CA SER A 61 26.19 30.07 -6.41
C SER A 61 26.71 28.98 -5.46
N PRO A 62 27.98 28.58 -5.57
CA PRO A 62 28.59 27.57 -4.70
C PRO A 62 28.51 27.95 -3.21
N LYS A 63 28.68 29.23 -2.89
CA LYS A 63 28.58 29.72 -1.51
C LYS A 63 27.23 29.41 -0.86
N LEU A 64 26.14 29.49 -1.64
CA LEU A 64 24.82 29.14 -1.15
C LEU A 64 24.66 27.63 -0.95
N LEU A 65 25.30 26.79 -1.78
CA LEU A 65 25.31 25.33 -1.58
C LEU A 65 25.93 24.94 -0.24
N LEU A 66 27.04 25.54 0.18
CA LEU A 66 27.61 25.29 1.51
C LEU A 66 26.64 25.60 2.65
N ASN A 67 25.97 26.74 2.55
CA ASN A 67 25.00 27.16 3.56
C ASN A 67 23.77 26.24 3.58
N ILE A 68 23.27 25.82 2.41
CA ILE A 68 22.17 24.86 2.27
C ILE A 68 22.58 23.50 2.88
N GLY A 69 23.73 22.95 2.49
CA GLY A 69 24.24 21.67 2.99
C GLY A 69 24.45 21.69 4.51
N THR A 70 24.98 22.80 5.04
CA THR A 70 25.17 22.99 6.49
C THR A 70 23.83 23.02 7.21
N SER A 71 22.88 23.83 6.73
CA SER A 71 21.56 23.90 7.33
C SER A 71 20.81 22.56 7.25
N LEU A 72 20.90 21.84 6.13
CA LEU A 72 20.30 20.50 5.96
C LEU A 72 20.83 19.51 7.01
N ARG A 73 22.14 19.47 7.22
CA ARG A 73 22.76 18.63 8.24
C ARG A 73 22.25 18.97 9.65
N GLN A 74 22.12 20.26 9.96
CA GLN A 74 21.65 20.71 11.28
C GLN A 74 20.18 20.38 11.54
N VAL A 75 19.35 20.28 10.50
CA VAL A 75 17.95 19.87 10.62
C VAL A 75 17.73 18.36 10.43
N GLY A 76 18.81 17.58 10.34
CA GLY A 76 18.76 16.11 10.26
C GLY A 76 18.38 15.55 8.88
N ARG A 77 18.46 16.35 7.82
CA ARG A 77 18.21 15.91 6.43
C ARG A 77 19.54 15.53 5.78
N TYR A 78 20.11 14.41 6.23
CA TYR A 78 21.50 14.03 5.96
C TYR A 78 21.71 13.59 4.51
N ALA A 79 20.76 12.88 3.91
CA ALA A 79 20.84 12.46 2.50
C ALA A 79 20.97 13.65 1.56
N GLU A 80 20.09 14.64 1.72
CA GLU A 80 20.11 15.85 0.89
C GLU A 80 21.32 16.76 1.21
N ALA A 81 21.77 16.77 2.47
CA ALA A 81 23.00 17.46 2.84
C ALA A 81 24.20 16.91 2.06
N ALA A 82 24.32 15.58 1.98
CA ALA A 82 25.41 14.92 1.26
C ALA A 82 25.39 15.28 -0.24
N GLU A 83 24.23 15.14 -0.89
CA GLU A 83 24.06 15.52 -2.30
C GLU A 83 24.38 17.01 -2.55
N THR A 84 24.04 17.87 -1.60
CA THR A 84 24.32 19.31 -1.70
C THR A 84 25.82 19.62 -1.59
N TYR A 85 26.55 18.94 -0.70
CA TYR A 85 28.00 19.07 -0.63
C TYR A 85 28.71 18.47 -1.85
N GLU A 86 28.23 17.35 -2.37
CA GLU A 86 28.75 16.77 -3.61
C GLU A 86 28.58 17.74 -4.80
N ARG A 87 27.41 18.40 -4.91
CA ARG A 87 27.21 19.48 -5.89
C ARG A 87 28.18 20.63 -5.70
N TYR A 88 28.46 21.04 -4.46
CA TYR A 88 29.46 22.08 -4.19
C TYR A 88 30.86 21.66 -4.65
N LEU A 89 31.27 20.42 -4.37
CA LEU A 89 32.59 19.90 -4.74
C LEU A 89 32.75 19.71 -6.26
N ALA A 90 31.65 19.46 -6.97
CA ALA A 90 31.63 19.32 -8.43
C ALA A 90 31.53 20.65 -9.19
N ASP A 91 31.20 21.76 -8.51
CA ASP A 91 31.03 23.06 -9.14
C ASP A 91 32.40 23.71 -9.47
N PRO A 92 32.67 24.09 -10.72
CA PRO A 92 33.96 24.64 -11.13
C PRO A 92 34.30 26.00 -10.51
N ASP A 93 33.29 26.76 -10.05
CA ASP A 93 33.46 28.07 -9.43
C ASP A 93 33.55 27.98 -7.89
N ALA A 94 33.50 26.77 -7.33
CA ALA A 94 33.60 26.55 -5.90
C ALA A 94 35.01 26.81 -5.36
N ASN A 95 35.08 27.35 -4.13
CA ASN A 95 36.34 27.40 -3.41
C ASN A 95 36.61 26.05 -2.71
N LEU A 96 37.60 25.31 -3.20
CA LEU A 96 37.94 23.98 -2.70
C LEU A 96 38.92 23.96 -1.51
N ASP A 97 39.22 25.11 -0.89
CA ASP A 97 40.05 25.20 0.33
C ASP A 97 39.53 24.29 1.47
N ARG A 98 38.21 24.03 1.50
CA ARG A 98 37.53 23.19 2.50
C ARG A 98 37.17 21.79 1.99
N ALA A 99 37.72 21.36 0.85
CA ALA A 99 37.34 20.08 0.24
C ALA A 99 37.63 18.87 1.14
N GLU A 100 38.76 18.86 1.85
CA GLU A 100 39.12 17.78 2.78
C GLU A 100 38.18 17.71 4.00
N GLU A 101 37.79 18.87 4.54
CA GLU A 101 36.78 18.98 5.60
C GLU A 101 35.44 18.42 5.11
N LEU A 102 35.00 18.80 3.91
CA LEU A 102 33.75 18.32 3.32
C LEU A 102 33.79 16.82 3.03
N ALA A 103 34.93 16.27 2.60
CA ALA A 103 35.08 14.83 2.40
C ALA A 103 34.86 14.07 3.71
N THR A 104 35.42 14.56 4.81
CA THR A 104 35.20 13.98 6.15
C THR A 104 33.72 14.06 6.55
N ILE A 105 33.07 15.20 6.30
CA ILE A 105 31.63 15.38 6.57
C ILE A 105 30.79 14.42 5.72
N LEU A 106 31.15 14.21 4.46
CA LEU A 106 30.46 13.26 3.59
C LEU A 106 30.56 11.83 4.11
N ASP A 107 31.72 11.40 4.60
CA ASP A 107 31.89 10.10 5.24
C ASP A 107 31.01 9.94 6.50
N GLU A 108 30.92 11.01 7.32
CA GLU A 108 30.03 11.05 8.48
C GLU A 108 28.56 10.92 8.07
N LEU A 109 28.12 11.68 7.06
CA LEU A 109 26.75 11.64 6.55
C LEU A 109 26.44 10.27 5.94
N ASP A 110 27.38 9.67 5.22
CA ASP A 110 27.25 8.33 4.64
C ASP A 110 27.10 7.24 5.71
N ALA A 111 27.63 7.47 6.91
CA ALA A 111 27.40 6.59 8.05
C ALA A 111 26.02 6.76 8.70
N LEU A 112 25.32 7.86 8.42
CA LEU A 112 24.01 8.19 8.98
C LEU A 112 22.84 7.86 8.04
N VAL A 113 23.08 7.73 6.74
CA VAL A 113 22.03 7.46 5.74
C VAL A 113 21.98 5.99 5.32
N GLY A 114 20.84 5.57 4.80
CA GLY A 114 20.69 4.32 4.06
C GLY A 114 20.94 4.49 2.56
N ARG A 115 20.89 3.38 1.83
CA ARG A 115 20.92 3.32 0.38
C ARG A 115 19.69 2.57 -0.12
N LEU A 116 18.89 3.20 -0.98
CA LEU A 116 17.65 2.63 -1.51
C LEU A 116 17.75 2.47 -3.03
N THR A 117 17.72 1.24 -3.52
CA THR A 117 17.56 0.94 -4.94
C THR A 117 16.09 0.71 -5.24
N ILE A 118 15.53 1.51 -6.14
CA ILE A 118 14.13 1.40 -6.57
C ILE A 118 14.13 0.76 -7.96
N VAL A 119 13.49 -0.39 -8.12
CA VAL A 119 13.38 -1.06 -9.42
C VAL A 119 11.94 -1.06 -9.86
N VAL A 120 11.67 -0.46 -11.02
CA VAL A 120 10.34 -0.45 -11.63
C VAL A 120 10.44 -1.17 -12.96
N ARG A 121 9.67 -2.26 -13.11
CA ARG A 121 9.73 -3.10 -14.32
C ARG A 121 9.25 -2.35 -15.57
N ASP A 122 8.32 -1.43 -15.38
CA ASP A 122 7.80 -0.54 -16.42
C ASP A 122 8.70 0.68 -16.61
N ARG A 123 9.46 0.72 -17.71
CA ARG A 123 10.40 1.83 -18.01
C ARG A 123 9.74 3.20 -18.21
N ASP A 124 8.46 3.23 -18.59
CA ASP A 124 7.71 4.48 -18.82
C ASP A 124 6.97 4.99 -17.57
N ALA A 125 7.14 4.34 -16.43
CA ALA A 125 6.52 4.76 -15.18
C ALA A 125 7.24 5.98 -14.59
N LYS A 126 6.46 6.97 -14.16
CA LYS A 126 6.96 8.05 -13.31
C LYS A 126 7.14 7.51 -11.90
N VAL A 127 8.33 7.72 -11.33
CA VAL A 127 8.66 7.26 -9.99
C VAL A 127 8.87 8.47 -9.09
N SER A 128 8.27 8.46 -7.92
CA SER A 128 8.54 9.44 -6.87
C SER A 128 8.94 8.77 -5.57
N LEU A 129 9.78 9.48 -4.81
CA LEU A 129 10.24 9.11 -3.48
C LEU A 129 9.88 10.26 -2.53
N ASP A 130 9.06 9.98 -1.52
CA ASP A 130 8.55 10.94 -0.55
C ASP A 130 7.90 12.19 -1.17
N GLY A 131 7.27 12.00 -2.33
CA GLY A 131 6.61 13.05 -3.10
C GLY A 131 7.51 13.76 -4.12
N GLU A 132 8.83 13.58 -4.08
CA GLU A 132 9.75 14.14 -5.07
C GLU A 132 9.87 13.22 -6.29
N VAL A 133 9.64 13.77 -7.49
CA VAL A 133 9.70 13.01 -8.74
C VAL A 133 11.15 12.78 -9.14
N LEU A 134 11.55 11.51 -9.21
CA LEU A 134 12.89 11.11 -9.63
C LEU A 134 12.98 11.15 -11.16
N ARG A 135 13.60 12.20 -11.70
CA ARG A 135 13.82 12.37 -13.15
C ARG A 135 15.15 11.74 -13.57
N ASP A 136 15.17 11.15 -14.76
CA ASP A 136 16.39 10.70 -15.46
C ASP A 136 17.34 9.82 -14.62
N ARG A 137 16.81 9.04 -13.68
CA ARG A 137 17.61 8.14 -12.82
C ARG A 137 18.01 6.86 -13.55
N ASP A 138 19.18 6.33 -13.20
CA ASP A 138 19.53 4.96 -13.55
C ASP A 138 18.70 3.99 -12.66
N PRO A 139 17.99 2.99 -13.23
CA PRO A 139 17.24 2.00 -12.46
C PRO A 139 18.07 1.24 -11.41
N ASP A 140 19.38 1.09 -11.62
CA ASP A 140 20.28 0.36 -10.73
C ASP A 140 21.01 1.28 -9.73
N GLU A 141 20.84 2.60 -9.84
CA GLU A 141 21.43 3.57 -8.91
C GLU A 141 20.79 3.48 -7.52
N ALA A 142 21.65 3.46 -6.49
CA ALA A 142 21.22 3.43 -5.10
C ALA A 142 21.17 4.86 -4.53
N LEU A 143 19.97 5.34 -4.24
CA LEU A 143 19.73 6.68 -3.72
C LEU A 143 20.05 6.75 -2.23
N ARG A 144 20.63 7.87 -1.78
CA ARG A 144 20.77 8.15 -0.34
C ARG A 144 19.41 8.49 0.24
N VAL A 145 19.05 7.88 1.36
CA VAL A 145 17.81 8.18 2.09
C VAL A 145 18.09 8.29 3.57
N ASP A 146 17.43 9.21 4.25
CA ASP A 146 17.55 9.35 5.71
C ASP A 146 17.00 8.08 6.41
N PRO A 147 17.37 7.77 7.66
CA PRO A 147 16.78 6.62 8.35
C PRO A 147 15.30 6.85 8.66
N GLY A 148 14.44 5.88 8.33
CA GLY A 148 13.02 5.97 8.61
C GLY A 148 12.14 5.35 7.52
N PRO A 149 10.81 5.56 7.61
CA PRO A 149 9.87 5.16 6.58
C PRO A 149 9.97 6.09 5.36
N HIS A 150 10.10 5.50 4.19
CA HIS A 150 10.06 6.17 2.89
C HIS A 150 8.92 5.63 2.05
N THR A 151 8.26 6.51 1.31
CA THR A 151 7.16 6.16 0.42
C THR A 151 7.61 6.27 -1.02
N VAL A 152 7.58 5.15 -1.73
CA VAL A 152 7.86 5.08 -3.16
C VAL A 152 6.56 4.91 -3.92
N VAL A 153 6.33 5.76 -4.92
CA VAL A 153 5.16 5.72 -5.78
C VAL A 153 5.61 5.52 -7.21
N ALA A 154 5.00 4.56 -7.91
CA ALA A 154 5.13 4.40 -9.35
C ALA A 154 3.78 4.67 -10.03
N GLU A 155 3.78 5.54 -11.03
CA GLU A 155 2.59 5.95 -11.77
C GLU A 155 2.80 5.82 -13.28
N LYS A 156 1.81 5.26 -13.99
CA LYS A 156 1.82 5.18 -15.46
C LYS A 156 0.41 5.43 -15.98
N GLN A 157 0.31 6.15 -17.10
CA GLN A 157 -0.99 6.43 -17.70
C GLN A 157 -1.73 5.13 -18.04
N GLY A 158 -2.97 5.00 -17.58
CA GLY A 158 -3.78 3.80 -17.79
C GLY A 158 -3.57 2.67 -16.77
N PHE A 159 -2.76 2.90 -15.73
CA PHE A 159 -2.54 1.97 -14.62
C PHE A 159 -2.86 2.66 -13.28
N PRO A 160 -3.39 1.93 -12.28
CA PRO A 160 -3.44 2.45 -10.91
C PRO A 160 -2.02 2.76 -10.40
N PRO A 161 -1.84 3.82 -9.59
CA PRO A 161 -0.55 4.09 -8.97
C PRO A 161 -0.23 2.99 -7.95
N VAL A 162 1.02 2.52 -7.95
CA VAL A 162 1.50 1.55 -6.96
C VAL A 162 2.29 2.31 -5.90
N VAL A 163 1.80 2.24 -4.66
CA VAL A 163 2.45 2.84 -3.49
C VAL A 163 3.10 1.73 -2.66
N ARG A 164 4.34 1.95 -2.25
CA ARG A 164 5.08 1.07 -1.34
C ARG A 164 5.78 1.89 -0.27
N THR A 165 5.59 1.51 0.98
CA THR A 165 6.33 2.07 2.11
C THR A 165 7.43 1.09 2.51
N ILE A 166 8.65 1.58 2.64
CA ILE A 166 9.81 0.81 3.09
C ILE A 166 10.50 1.56 4.23
N THR A 167 10.93 0.83 5.26
CA THR A 167 11.74 1.42 6.33
C THR A 167 13.20 1.13 6.06
N VAL A 168 14.02 2.16 5.99
CA VAL A 168 15.47 2.06 5.74
C VAL A 168 16.22 2.50 6.99
N LYS A 169 17.21 1.71 7.43
CA LYS A 169 18.09 2.06 8.56
C LYS A 169 19.38 2.71 8.06
N ALA A 170 20.08 3.40 8.95
CA ALA A 170 21.43 3.90 8.67
C ALA A 170 22.35 2.75 8.22
N LYS A 171 23.15 2.99 7.17
CA LYS A 171 24.04 2.04 6.49
C LYS A 171 23.36 0.83 5.85
N GLU A 172 22.04 0.73 5.90
CA GLU A 172 21.30 -0.34 5.25
C GLU A 172 21.28 -0.14 3.73
N ARG A 173 21.37 -1.24 2.98
CA ARG A 173 21.09 -1.27 1.55
C ARG A 173 19.73 -1.94 1.35
N ALA A 174 18.72 -1.14 1.10
CA ALA A 174 17.36 -1.58 0.84
C ALA A 174 17.09 -1.62 -0.67
N ARG A 175 16.27 -2.57 -1.10
CA ARG A 175 15.79 -2.67 -2.48
C ARG A 175 14.28 -2.81 -2.47
N VAL A 176 13.61 -2.01 -3.29
CA VAL A 176 12.16 -2.10 -3.49
C VAL A 176 11.87 -2.33 -4.96
N GLU A 177 11.03 -3.33 -5.25
CA GLU A 177 10.59 -3.63 -6.60
C GLU A 177 9.11 -3.27 -6.75
N LEU A 178 8.77 -2.49 -7.77
CA LEU A 178 7.41 -2.11 -8.12
C LEU A 178 7.05 -2.68 -9.50
N SER A 179 5.86 -3.26 -9.59
CA SER A 179 5.27 -3.78 -10.82
C SER A 179 3.90 -3.15 -10.98
N LEU A 180 3.65 -2.48 -12.11
CA LEU A 180 2.36 -1.89 -12.39
C LEU A 180 1.49 -2.95 -13.07
N THR A 181 0.66 -3.64 -12.30
CA THR A 181 -0.35 -4.53 -12.87
C THR A 181 -1.52 -3.67 -13.36
N ARG A 182 -2.02 -3.93 -14.59
CA ARG A 182 -3.27 -3.32 -15.06
C ARG A 182 -4.37 -3.70 -14.07
N ARG A 183 -5.34 -2.81 -13.87
CA ARG A 183 -6.52 -3.06 -13.04
C ARG A 183 -7.35 -4.18 -13.68
N ASP A 184 -6.95 -5.41 -13.45
CA ASP A 184 -7.70 -6.64 -13.62
C ASP A 184 -7.31 -7.48 -12.37
N GLU A 185 -8.31 -8.01 -11.67
CA GLU A 185 -8.22 -8.71 -10.36
C GLU A 185 -7.98 -7.85 -9.10
N GLU A 186 -9.02 -7.09 -8.75
CA GLU A 186 -9.50 -7.20 -7.37
C GLU A 186 -10.05 -8.64 -7.26
N GLU A 187 -9.45 -9.46 -6.39
CA GLU A 187 -9.91 -10.83 -6.08
C GLU A 187 -11.45 -10.76 -5.98
N PRO A 188 -12.20 -11.51 -6.81
CA PRO A 188 -13.66 -11.41 -6.77
C PRO A 188 -14.10 -11.61 -5.32
N PRO A 189 -14.99 -10.77 -4.80
CA PRO A 189 -15.44 -10.92 -3.42
C PRO A 189 -15.93 -12.36 -3.27
N ALA A 190 -15.30 -13.13 -2.38
CA ALA A 190 -15.62 -14.54 -2.16
C ALA A 190 -17.13 -14.74 -2.18
N ASP A 191 -17.62 -15.68 -2.99
CA ASP A 191 -19.05 -15.83 -3.23
C ASP A 191 -19.75 -15.92 -1.87
N LEU A 192 -20.65 -14.95 -1.62
CA LEU A 192 -21.40 -14.87 -0.39
C LEU A 192 -22.14 -16.20 -0.11
N ARG A 193 -22.50 -16.96 -1.16
CA ARG A 193 -23.08 -18.30 -1.03
C ARG A 193 -22.10 -19.33 -0.49
N GLU A 194 -20.84 -19.31 -0.92
CA GLU A 194 -19.79 -20.19 -0.42
C GLU A 194 -19.49 -19.90 1.06
N VAL A 195 -19.31 -18.62 1.40
CA VAL A 195 -19.08 -18.18 2.79
C VAL A 195 -20.26 -18.53 3.70
N ILE A 196 -21.49 -18.27 3.25
CA ILE A 196 -22.71 -18.65 3.99
C ILE A 196 -22.81 -20.17 4.11
N GLY A 197 -22.49 -20.91 3.04
CA GLY A 197 -22.52 -22.36 2.98
C GLY A 197 -21.64 -22.99 4.06
N TYR A 198 -20.36 -22.61 4.11
CA TYR A 198 -19.43 -23.10 5.13
C TYR A 198 -19.81 -22.68 6.55
N THR A 199 -20.32 -21.46 6.73
CA THR A 199 -20.77 -20.98 8.04
C THR A 199 -21.95 -21.82 8.57
N LEU A 200 -22.92 -22.15 7.72
CA LEU A 200 -24.05 -23.02 8.06
C LEU A 200 -23.61 -24.45 8.36
N VAL A 201 -22.65 -25.00 7.63
CA VAL A 201 -22.04 -26.32 7.95
C VAL A 201 -21.44 -26.29 9.36
N GLY A 202 -20.69 -25.24 9.70
CA GLY A 202 -20.12 -25.04 11.03
C GLY A 202 -21.18 -25.04 12.13
N ILE A 203 -22.22 -24.20 12.00
CA ILE A 203 -23.31 -24.09 12.98
C ILE A 203 -24.09 -25.40 13.10
N GLY A 204 -24.43 -26.05 11.98
CA GLY A 204 -25.17 -27.30 11.98
C GLY A 204 -24.40 -28.45 12.64
N SER A 205 -23.08 -28.54 12.38
CA SER A 205 -22.22 -29.56 12.99
C SER A 205 -22.16 -29.46 14.53
N ALA A 206 -22.12 -28.24 15.07
CA ALA A 206 -22.19 -28.00 16.51
C ALA A 206 -23.52 -28.49 17.12
N GLY A 207 -24.65 -28.31 16.41
CA GLY A 207 -25.94 -28.83 16.81
C GLY A 207 -25.99 -30.37 16.88
N VAL A 208 -25.36 -31.06 15.93
CA VAL A 208 -25.23 -32.53 15.94
C VAL A 208 -24.42 -32.99 17.14
N LEU A 209 -23.28 -32.36 17.43
CA LEU A 209 -22.45 -32.68 18.60
C LEU A 209 -23.21 -32.50 19.91
N ALA A 210 -23.96 -31.40 20.05
CA ALA A 210 -24.81 -31.17 21.23
C ALA A 210 -25.88 -32.27 21.38
N GLY A 211 -26.49 -32.70 20.28
CA GLY A 211 -27.45 -33.81 20.26
C GLY A 211 -26.84 -35.14 20.71
N VAL A 212 -25.62 -35.46 20.27
CA VAL A 212 -24.90 -36.67 20.70
C VAL A 212 -24.61 -36.64 22.21
N ILE A 213 -24.14 -35.51 22.74
CA ILE A 213 -23.85 -35.35 24.17
C ILE A 213 -25.13 -35.52 25.00
N LEU A 214 -26.20 -34.80 24.64
CA LEU A 214 -27.49 -34.89 25.34
C LEU A 214 -28.10 -36.30 25.23
N GLY A 215 -27.95 -36.95 24.08
CA GLY A 215 -28.40 -38.33 23.88
C GLY A 215 -27.67 -39.33 24.77
N GLY A 216 -26.34 -39.19 24.90
CA GLY A 216 -25.53 -39.97 25.84
C GLY A 216 -25.97 -39.79 27.30
N VAL A 217 -26.21 -38.54 27.71
CA VAL A 217 -26.73 -38.24 29.06
C VAL A 217 -28.10 -38.88 29.25
N ALA A 218 -29.03 -38.71 28.30
CA ALA A 218 -30.38 -39.26 28.38
C ALA A 218 -30.37 -40.80 28.51
N LEU A 219 -29.49 -41.49 27.78
CA LEU A 219 -29.30 -42.94 27.90
C LEU A 219 -28.76 -43.34 29.28
N GLY A 220 -27.84 -42.57 29.84
CA GLY A 220 -27.35 -42.74 31.22
C GLY A 220 -28.47 -42.57 32.25
N THR A 221 -29.23 -41.46 32.17
CA THR A 221 -30.37 -41.18 33.05
C THR A 221 -31.44 -42.26 32.93
N LYS A 222 -31.69 -42.78 31.73
CA LYS A 222 -32.60 -43.92 31.51
C LYS A 222 -32.09 -45.20 32.15
N GLY A 223 -30.79 -45.48 32.09
CA GLY A 223 -30.17 -46.61 32.78
C GLY A 223 -30.38 -46.54 34.29
N SER A 224 -30.06 -45.40 34.90
CA SER A 224 -30.28 -45.17 36.34
C SER A 224 -31.74 -45.23 36.74
N ALA A 225 -32.66 -44.79 35.87
CA ALA A 225 -34.10 -44.93 36.11
C ALA A 225 -34.52 -46.41 36.12
N ASN A 226 -33.99 -47.23 35.22
CA ASN A 226 -34.31 -48.66 35.16
C ASN A 226 -33.79 -49.41 36.39
N ASP A 227 -32.63 -49.05 36.94
CA ASP A 227 -32.12 -49.67 38.18
C ASP A 227 -33.03 -49.43 39.40
N LEU A 228 -33.83 -48.35 39.35
CA LEU A 228 -34.77 -47.94 40.40
C LEU A 228 -36.22 -48.36 40.12
N CYS A 229 -36.46 -49.04 38.99
CA CYS A 229 -37.74 -49.65 38.66
C CYS A 229 -37.56 -51.19 38.65
N ASP A 230 -38.25 -51.91 39.53
CA ASP A 230 -38.15 -53.38 39.58
C ASP A 230 -38.98 -54.02 38.45
N ASP A 231 -38.28 -54.52 37.44
CA ASP A 231 -38.87 -55.24 36.30
C ASP A 231 -38.80 -56.78 36.46
N SER A 232 -38.28 -57.31 37.59
CA SER A 232 -38.00 -58.75 37.74
C SER A 232 -38.44 -59.42 39.06
N GLY A 233 -39.09 -58.69 39.97
CA GLY A 233 -39.61 -59.22 41.23
C GLY A 233 -41.12 -59.51 41.29
N GLN A 234 -41.58 -59.98 42.46
CA GLN A 234 -42.99 -60.26 42.77
C GLN A 234 -43.89 -59.00 42.74
N PHE A 235 -43.27 -57.82 42.68
CA PHE A 235 -43.89 -56.51 42.46
C PHE A 235 -43.39 -55.88 41.15
N SER A 236 -43.41 -56.64 40.05
CA SER A 236 -43.07 -56.15 38.72
C SER A 236 -43.92 -54.94 38.35
N GLY A 237 -43.28 -53.82 37.99
CA GLY A 237 -43.97 -52.59 37.56
C GLY A 237 -44.12 -51.51 38.63
N TYR A 238 -43.52 -51.69 39.81
CA TYR A 238 -43.39 -50.61 40.80
C TYR A 238 -42.06 -49.88 40.60
N CYS A 239 -42.12 -48.56 40.47
CA CYS A 239 -40.94 -47.71 40.42
C CYS A 239 -40.94 -46.75 41.60
N SER A 240 -39.75 -46.48 42.16
CA SER A 240 -39.61 -45.46 43.20
C SER A 240 -39.99 -44.07 42.65
N GLN A 241 -40.28 -43.13 43.55
CA GLN A 241 -40.57 -41.75 43.15
C GLN A 241 -39.37 -41.14 42.40
N GLU A 242 -38.15 -41.42 42.88
CA GLU A 242 -36.90 -41.01 42.24
C GLU A 242 -36.72 -41.64 40.84
N GLY A 243 -36.97 -42.94 40.68
CA GLY A 243 -36.88 -43.61 39.38
C GLY A 243 -37.91 -43.07 38.37
N SER A 244 -39.11 -42.75 38.84
CA SER A 244 -40.17 -42.13 38.03
C SER A 244 -39.78 -40.72 37.55
N ASP A 245 -39.14 -39.93 38.41
CA ASP A 245 -38.66 -38.60 38.08
C ASP A 245 -37.46 -38.63 37.14
N LEU A 246 -36.52 -39.56 37.33
CA LEU A 246 -35.42 -39.83 36.38
C LEU A 246 -35.94 -40.27 35.01
N ARG A 247 -36.99 -41.09 34.96
CA ARG A 247 -37.62 -41.52 33.70
C ARG A 247 -38.26 -40.36 32.94
N LYS A 248 -38.92 -39.44 33.65
CA LYS A 248 -39.44 -38.18 33.06
C LYS A 248 -38.30 -37.30 32.56
N LYS A 249 -37.23 -37.15 33.35
CA LYS A 249 -36.05 -36.37 32.99
C LYS A 249 -35.37 -36.93 31.73
N ALA A 250 -35.12 -38.24 31.68
CA ALA A 250 -34.55 -38.93 30.52
C ALA A 250 -35.40 -38.76 29.26
N ARG A 251 -36.74 -38.72 29.39
CA ARG A 251 -37.64 -38.44 28.25
C ARG A 251 -37.45 -37.01 27.73
N THR A 252 -37.40 -36.02 28.63
CA THR A 252 -37.18 -34.62 28.24
C THR A 252 -35.80 -34.42 27.61
N GLU A 253 -34.76 -35.02 28.19
CA GLU A 253 -33.39 -35.02 27.64
C GLU A 253 -33.33 -35.71 26.27
N GLY A 254 -34.01 -36.84 26.10
CA GLY A 254 -34.09 -37.56 24.83
C GLY A 254 -34.82 -36.77 23.73
N VAL A 255 -35.90 -36.06 24.08
CA VAL A 255 -36.59 -35.16 23.15
C VAL A 255 -35.67 -34.01 22.73
N ALA A 256 -34.96 -33.39 23.68
CA ALA A 256 -34.00 -32.33 23.38
C ALA A 256 -32.86 -32.82 22.46
N ALA A 257 -32.29 -33.99 22.76
CA ALA A 257 -31.25 -34.61 21.93
C ALA A 257 -31.72 -34.86 20.49
N THR A 258 -32.93 -35.40 20.32
CA THR A 258 -33.52 -35.67 19.01
C THR A 258 -33.75 -34.38 18.23
N ALA A 259 -34.27 -33.34 18.88
CA ALA A 259 -34.49 -32.04 18.26
C ALA A 259 -33.18 -31.39 17.79
N SER A 260 -32.13 -31.41 18.62
CA SER A 260 -30.81 -30.89 18.28
C SER A 260 -30.18 -31.63 17.09
N PHE A 261 -30.34 -32.95 17.03
CA PHE A 261 -29.82 -33.75 15.92
C PHE A 261 -30.52 -33.40 14.59
N ILE A 262 -31.85 -33.37 14.58
CA ILE A 262 -32.63 -33.03 13.37
C ILE A 262 -32.30 -31.61 12.89
N ALA A 263 -32.30 -30.63 13.80
CA ALA A 263 -31.99 -29.24 13.46
C ALA A 263 -30.55 -29.10 12.96
N GLY A 264 -29.58 -29.74 13.62
CA GLY A 264 -28.17 -29.73 13.23
C GLY A 264 -27.95 -30.30 11.82
N PHE A 265 -28.54 -31.45 11.51
CA PHE A 265 -28.46 -32.06 10.18
C PHE A 265 -29.12 -31.21 9.09
N ALA A 266 -30.29 -30.63 9.36
CA ALA A 266 -30.97 -29.78 8.40
C ALA A 266 -30.14 -28.53 8.04
N VAL A 267 -29.56 -27.87 9.05
CA VAL A 267 -28.70 -26.69 8.85
C VAL A 267 -27.40 -27.05 8.15
N ALA A 268 -26.71 -28.11 8.60
CA ALA A 268 -25.46 -28.53 7.99
C ALA A 268 -25.65 -29.01 6.54
N GLY A 269 -26.71 -29.78 6.27
CA GLY A 269 -27.03 -30.24 4.92
C GLY A 269 -27.38 -29.10 3.97
N SER A 270 -28.10 -28.08 4.44
CA SER A 270 -28.41 -26.88 3.65
C SER A 270 -27.15 -26.06 3.36
N GLY A 271 -26.26 -25.91 4.35
CA GLY A 271 -24.97 -25.25 4.17
C GLY A 271 -24.08 -25.96 3.15
N LEU A 272 -24.02 -27.30 3.24
CA LEU A 272 -23.23 -28.11 2.31
C LEU A 272 -23.78 -28.04 0.89
N ALA A 273 -25.11 -28.10 0.71
CA ALA A 273 -25.73 -27.95 -0.59
C ALA A 273 -25.44 -26.58 -1.22
N LEU A 274 -25.49 -25.51 -0.43
CA LEU A 274 -25.16 -24.15 -0.89
C LEU A 274 -23.69 -24.02 -1.28
N ALA A 275 -22.77 -24.54 -0.46
CA ALA A 275 -21.33 -24.51 -0.77
C ALA A 275 -21.03 -25.27 -2.07
N ILE A 276 -21.63 -26.45 -2.26
CA ILE A 276 -21.46 -27.25 -3.48
C ILE A 276 -22.04 -26.54 -4.70
N SER A 277 -23.22 -25.91 -4.59
CA SER A 277 -23.82 -25.19 -5.72
C SER A 277 -23.01 -23.96 -6.13
N ALA A 278 -22.37 -23.26 -5.19
CA ALA A 278 -21.49 -22.15 -5.50
C ALA A 278 -20.30 -22.60 -6.36
N SER A 279 -19.67 -23.73 -5.99
CA SER A 279 -18.55 -24.29 -6.75
C SER A 279 -18.91 -24.69 -8.19
N PHE A 280 -20.17 -25.05 -8.47
CA PHE A 280 -20.60 -25.39 -9.82
C PHE A 280 -20.89 -24.17 -10.71
N ASP A 281 -21.38 -23.06 -10.14
CA ASP A 281 -21.57 -21.81 -10.90
C ASP A 281 -20.20 -21.22 -11.30
N ASP A 282 -19.19 -21.30 -10.43
CA ASP A 282 -17.82 -20.82 -10.72
C ASP A 282 -17.15 -21.60 -11.87
N ASP A 283 -17.35 -22.93 -11.93
CA ASP A 283 -16.80 -23.78 -12.99
C ASP A 283 -17.45 -23.49 -14.36
N GLU A 284 -18.76 -23.20 -14.40
CA GLU A 284 -19.48 -22.83 -15.63
C GLU A 284 -19.09 -21.43 -16.14
N GLU A 285 -18.90 -20.45 -15.25
CA GLU A 285 -18.43 -19.12 -15.64
C GLU A 285 -16.99 -19.17 -16.16
N ALA A 286 -16.10 -19.95 -15.52
CA ALA A 286 -14.72 -20.16 -15.94
C ALA A 286 -14.60 -20.85 -17.32
N GLU A 287 -15.45 -21.84 -17.64
CA GLU A 287 -15.48 -22.44 -18.99
C GLU A 287 -16.04 -21.47 -20.06
N SER A 288 -16.92 -20.55 -19.67
CA SER A 288 -17.57 -19.62 -20.60
C SER A 288 -16.68 -18.43 -21.02
N GLU A 289 -15.74 -17.99 -20.17
CA GLU A 289 -14.82 -16.89 -20.51
C GLU A 289 -13.76 -17.28 -21.55
N ASP A 290 -13.35 -18.56 -21.57
CA ASP A 290 -12.35 -19.06 -22.52
C ASP A 290 -12.94 -19.37 -23.91
N THR A 291 -14.24 -19.65 -24.02
CA THR A 291 -14.89 -19.99 -25.30
C THR A 291 -15.86 -18.91 -25.79
N ALA A 292 -15.34 -17.83 -26.35
CA ALA A 292 -16.17 -16.77 -26.96
C ALA A 292 -16.19 -16.87 -28.49
N LEU A 293 -17.38 -17.12 -29.06
CA LEU A 293 -17.64 -17.09 -30.50
C LEU A 293 -18.27 -15.75 -30.88
N SER A 294 -17.52 -14.88 -31.55
CA SER A 294 -18.04 -13.62 -32.09
C SER A 294 -18.29 -13.73 -33.60
N LEU A 295 -19.47 -13.25 -34.02
CA LEU A 295 -19.86 -13.13 -35.42
C LEU A 295 -19.73 -11.67 -35.84
N GLU A 296 -18.83 -11.39 -36.77
CA GLU A 296 -18.68 -10.07 -37.38
C GLU A 296 -19.24 -10.06 -38.81
N ILE A 297 -20.07 -9.07 -39.12
CA ILE A 297 -20.69 -8.88 -40.44
C ILE A 297 -20.17 -7.58 -41.03
N GLY A 298 -19.44 -7.68 -42.14
CA GLY A 298 -18.92 -6.56 -42.92
C GLY A 298 -19.50 -6.52 -44.34
N PRO A 299 -19.28 -5.44 -45.10
CA PRO A 299 -19.78 -5.32 -46.47
C PRO A 299 -19.17 -6.39 -47.38
N GLY A 300 -19.95 -7.44 -47.66
CA GLY A 300 -19.54 -8.57 -48.49
C GLY A 300 -18.81 -9.71 -47.76
N THR A 301 -18.67 -9.65 -46.43
CA THR A 301 -17.98 -10.70 -45.66
C THR A 301 -18.71 -11.02 -44.35
N LEU A 302 -18.82 -12.30 -44.04
CA LEU A 302 -19.31 -12.80 -42.76
C LEU A 302 -18.17 -13.61 -42.13
N SER A 303 -17.65 -13.17 -40.99
CA SER A 303 -16.53 -13.84 -40.31
C SER A 303 -16.93 -14.31 -38.92
N LEU A 304 -16.69 -15.59 -38.66
CA LEU A 304 -16.84 -16.23 -37.35
C LEU A 304 -15.45 -16.30 -36.69
N ARG A 305 -15.31 -15.80 -35.47
CA ARG A 305 -14.05 -15.87 -34.72
C ARG A 305 -14.31 -16.51 -33.36
N GLY A 306 -13.65 -17.64 -33.09
CA GLY A 306 -13.62 -18.25 -31.76
C GLY A 306 -12.33 -17.87 -31.03
N ARG A 307 -12.42 -17.69 -29.71
CA ARG A 307 -11.33 -18.03 -28.78
C ARG A 307 -11.68 -19.39 -28.16
N TRP A 308 -10.66 -20.21 -27.97
CA TRP A 308 -10.68 -21.55 -27.40
C TRP A 308 -9.32 -21.80 -26.74
#